data_AF-A0A017T5B5-F1
#
_entry.id   AF-A0A017T5B5-F1
#
_cell.length_a   1.000
_cell.length_b   1.000
_cell.length_c   1.000
_cell.angle_alpha   90.00
_cell.angle_beta   90.00
_cell.angle_gamma   90.00
#
_symmetry.space_group_name_H-M   'P 1'
#
loop_
_entity.id
_entity.type
_entity.pdbx_description
1 polymer ?
#
loop_
_entity_poly.entity_id
_entity_poly.type
_entity_poly.pdbx_seq_one_letter_code
_entity_poly.pdbx_strand_id
1 'polypeptide(L)' 'MRRGGEATALLVDRLLGHREAVIRPLTDPLVQVVGVSGATDLGDGKPTLVLDLIALVGAVSGQRTALRPEGG' A
#
# COMPACT_ATOMS: atom_id res chain seq x y z
N MET A 1 3.92 -8.16 -5.40
CA MET A 1 3.32 -8.90 -4.26
C MET A 1 2.51 -10.08 -4.76
N ARG A 2 2.50 -11.20 -4.04
CA ARG A 2 1.69 -12.37 -4.40
C ARG A 2 0.77 -12.72 -3.23
N ARG A 3 -0.51 -12.97 -3.50
CA ARG A 3 -1.54 -13.35 -2.52
C ARG A 3 -2.46 -14.39 -3.14
N GLY A 4 -2.59 -15.57 -2.54
CA GLY A 4 -3.56 -16.59 -3.01
C GLY A 4 -3.40 -17.00 -4.48
N GLY A 5 -2.18 -17.00 -5.01
CA GLY A 5 -1.90 -17.29 -6.42
C GLY A 5 -1.98 -16.08 -7.37
N GLU A 6 -2.63 -14.99 -6.96
CA GLU A 6 -2.67 -13.73 -7.70
C GLU A 6 -1.37 -12.94 -7.48
N ALA A 7 -0.80 -12.41 -8.55
CA ALA A 7 0.37 -11.54 -8.50
C ALA A 7 -0.04 -10.11 -8.87
N THR A 8 0.30 -9.16 -8.01
CA THR A 8 0.10 -7.73 -8.25
C THR A 8 1.46 -7.03 -8.29
N ALA A 9 1.66 -6.20 -9.31
CA ALA A 9 2.82 -5.32 -9.42
C ALA A 9 2.46 -3.93 -8.89
N LEU A 10 3.41 -3.29 -8.20
CA LEU A 10 3.30 -1.88 -7.83
C LEU A 10 4.31 -1.10 -8.67
N LEU A 11 3.81 -0.10 -9.41
CA LEU A 11 4.66 0.85 -10.10
C LEU A 11 5.15 1.89 -9.10
N VAL A 12 6.45 2.14 -9.08
CA VAL A 12 7.10 3.12 -8.20
C VAL A 12 8.16 3.88 -8.98
N ASP A 13 8.44 5.12 -8.59
CA ASP A 13 9.48 5.92 -9.23
C ASP A 13 10.88 5.34 -8.99
N ARG A 14 11.12 4.83 -7.78
CA ARG A 14 12.43 4.28 -7.38
C ARG A 14 12.30 3.27 -6.24
N LEU A 15 13.11 2.21 -6.32
CA LEU A 15 13.35 1.30 -5.21
C LEU A 15 14.55 1.78 -4.38
N LEU A 16 14.32 2.08 -3.10
CA LEU A 16 15.38 2.51 -2.16
C LEU A 16 16.07 1.34 -1.42
N GLY A 17 15.63 0.10 -1.66
CA GLY A 17 16.14 -1.10 -0.99
C GLY A 17 15.32 -1.50 0.25
N HIS A 18 15.95 -2.26 1.14
CA HIS A 18 15.36 -2.76 2.38
C HIS A 18 16.04 -2.13 3.60
N ARG A 19 15.25 -1.78 4.62
CA ARG A 19 15.73 -1.26 5.90
C ARG A 19 14.72 -1.58 7.00
N GLU A 20 15.22 -1.68 8.22
CA GLU A 20 14.39 -1.71 9.42
C GLU A 20 13.93 -0.29 9.76
N ALA A 21 12.69 -0.15 10.24
CA ALA A 21 12.13 1.13 10.64
C ALA A 21 11.07 0.91 11.73
N VAL A 22 10.98 1.86 12.66
CA VAL A 22 9.94 1.85 13.69
C VAL A 22 8.68 2.51 13.12
N ILE A 23 7.57 1.76 13.10
CA ILE A 23 6.28 2.26 12.64
C ILE A 23 5.62 3.01 13.79
N ARG A 24 5.26 4.28 13.56
CA ARG A 24 4.40 5.07 14.44
C ARG A 24 2.97 5.01 13.89
N PRO A 25 2.02 4.40 14.61
CA PRO A 25 0.63 4.36 14.19
C PRO A 25 0.06 5.77 14.05
N LEU A 26 -0.79 5.97 13.05
CA LEU A 26 -1.61 7.17 12.94
C LEU A 26 -2.84 6.95 13.83
N THR A 27 -2.81 7.48 15.06
CA THR A 27 -3.81 7.20 16.11
C THR A 27 -5.03 8.11 16.07
N ASP A 28 -5.01 9.15 15.24
CA ASP A 28 -6.18 10.02 15.05
C ASP A 28 -7.24 9.27 14.21
N PRO A 29 -8.45 9.02 14.75
CA PRO A 29 -9.51 8.31 14.04
C PRO A 29 -10.00 9.06 12.79
N LEU A 30 -9.80 10.38 12.69
CA LEU A 30 -10.07 11.16 11.48
C LEU A 30 -9.00 10.97 10.40
N VAL A 31 -7.87 10.34 10.73
CA VAL A 31 -6.71 10.11 9.86
C VAL A 31 -6.56 8.64 9.48
N GLN A 32 -7.51 7.76 9.82
CA GLN A 32 -7.48 6.38 9.35
C GLN A 32 -7.75 6.30 7.84
N VAL A 33 -6.67 6.14 7.07
CA VAL A 33 -6.72 6.00 5.61
C VAL A 33 -6.55 4.53 5.21
N VAL A 34 -7.45 4.03 4.36
CA VAL A 34 -7.34 2.68 3.79
C VAL A 34 -5.98 2.50 3.10
N GLY A 35 -5.29 1.40 3.42
CA GLY A 35 -3.99 1.08 2.82
C GLY A 35 -2.79 1.76 3.49
N VAL A 36 -2.97 2.47 4.60
CA VAL A 36 -1.88 3.07 5.39
C VAL A 36 -1.83 2.43 6.78
N SER A 37 -0.69 1.84 7.15
CA SER A 37 -0.45 1.27 8.49
C SER A 37 0.06 2.30 9.50
N GLY A 38 0.72 3.35 9.02
CA GLY A 38 1.30 4.39 9.87
C GLY A 38 2.30 5.28 9.14
N ALA A 39 3.14 5.95 9.91
CA ALA A 39 4.27 6.70 9.40
C ALA A 39 5.56 6.34 10.14
N THR A 40 6.70 6.51 9.48
CA THR A 40 8.02 6.35 10.07
C THR A 40 8.90 7.54 9.71
N ASP A 41 9.99 7.70 10.44
CA ASP A 41 11.05 8.65 10.11
C ASP A 41 12.20 7.88 9.48
N LEU A 42 12.68 8.36 8.33
CA LEU A 42 13.78 7.75 7.60
C LEU A 42 15.07 8.58 7.66
N GLY A 43 15.08 9.68 8.43
CA GLY A 43 16.22 10.58 8.58
C GLY A 43 16.39 11.58 7.44
N ASP A 44 15.44 11.63 6.49
CA ASP A 44 15.42 12.59 5.38
C ASP A 44 14.64 13.87 5.69
N GLY A 45 14.20 14.02 6.94
CA GLY A 45 13.46 15.18 7.44
C GLY A 45 12.00 15.23 7.01
N LYS A 46 11.47 14.14 6.40
CA LYS A 46 10.08 14.05 5.99
C LYS A 46 9.39 12.81 6.59
N PRO A 47 8.13 12.92 7.02
CA PRO A 47 7.34 11.74 7.37
C PRO A 47 7.22 10.80 6.18
N THR A 48 7.49 9.52 6.39
CA THR A 48 7.31 8.49 5.37
C THR A 48 6.16 7.58 5.74
N LEU A 49 5.21 7.42 4.81
CA LEU A 49 4.07 6.53 5.02
C LEU A 49 4.49 5.06 4.89
N VAL A 50 3.95 4.25 5.80
CA VAL A 50 4.06 2.79 5.75
C VAL A 50 2.73 2.26 5.22
N LEU A 51 2.77 1.57 4.09
CA LEU A 51 1.58 1.11 3.39
C LEU A 51 1.21 -0.32 3.78
N ASP A 52 -0.09 -0.55 4.03
CA ASP A 52 -0.67 -1.90 4.08
C ASP A 52 -1.00 -2.33 2.65
N LEU A 53 -0.11 -3.11 2.05
CA LEU A 53 -0.28 -3.56 0.67
C LEU A 53 -1.45 -4.54 0.50
N ILE A 54 -1.82 -5.29 1.54
CA ILE A 54 -2.95 -6.22 1.46
C ILE A 54 -4.26 -5.44 1.40
N ALA A 55 -4.43 -4.45 2.27
CA ALA A 55 -5.59 -3.57 2.23
C ALA A 55 -5.63 -2.75 0.94
N LEU A 56 -4.49 -2.22 0.51
CA LEU A 56 -4.39 -1.41 -0.71
C LEU A 56 -4.80 -2.20 -1.96
N VAL A 57 -4.27 -3.42 -2.15
CA VAL A 57 -4.65 -4.25 -3.30
C VAL A 57 -6.06 -4.78 -3.17
N GLY A 58 -6.53 -5.11 -1.97
CA GLY A 58 -7.93 -5.50 -1.75
C GLY A 58 -8.90 -4.43 -2.22
N ALA A 59 -8.63 -3.16 -1.93
CA ALA A 59 -9.45 -2.03 -2.35
C ALA A 59 -9.49 -1.85 -3.88
N VAL A 60 -8.38 -2.11 -4.57
CA VAL A 60 -8.27 -1.97 -6.04
C VAL A 60 -8.81 -3.19 -6.78
N SER A 61 -8.58 -4.41 -6.27
CA SER A 61 -9.04 -5.65 -6.91
C SER A 61 -10.56 -5.80 -6.92
N GLY A 62 -11.28 -5.21 -5.96
CA GLY A 62 -12.74 -5.12 -6.00
C GLY A 62 -13.27 -4.37 -7.23
N GLN A 63 -12.45 -3.52 -7.85
CA GLN A 63 -12.83 -2.75 -9.05
C GLN A 63 -12.50 -3.47 -10.38
N ARG A 64 -11.68 -4.53 -10.35
CA ARG A 64 -11.31 -5.31 -11.55
C ARG A 64 -12.43 -6.21 -12.06
N THR A 65 -13.36 -6.63 -11.20
CA THR A 65 -14.55 -7.40 -11.63
C THR A 65 -15.47 -6.56 -12.54
N ALA A 66 -15.47 -5.23 -12.40
CA ALA A 66 -16.28 -4.34 -13.24
C ALA A 66 -15.63 -3.96 -14.58
N LEU A 67 -14.34 -4.27 -14.77
CA LEU A 67 -13.57 -3.92 -15.97
C LEU A 67 -13.25 -5.14 -16.85
N ARG A 68 -13.91 -6.29 -16.62
CA ARG A 68 -13.86 -7.39 -17.59
C ARG A 68 -14.62 -6.91 -18.83
N PRO A 69 -13.98 -6.72 -20.00
CA PRO A 69 -14.74 -6.46 -21.21
C PRO A 69 -15.55 -7.72 -21.50
N GLU A 70 -16.87 -7.58 -21.46
CA GLU A 70 -17.79 -8.55 -22.02
C GLU A 70 -17.54 -8.56 -23.55
N GLY A 71 -16.77 -9.53 -24.05
CA GLY A 71 -16.71 -9.84 -25.48
C GLY A 71 -15.30 -9.97 -26.08
N GLY A 72 -15.11 -11.09 -26.79
CA GLY A 72 -13.94 -11.38 -27.64
C GLY A 72 -13.56 -12.85 -27.60
#